data_AF-A0A1A8GV15-F1
#
_entry.id   AF-A0A1A8GV15-F1
#
_cell.length_a   1.000
_cell.length_b   1.000
_cell.length_c   1.000
_cell.angle_alpha   90.00
_cell.angle_beta   90.00
_cell.angle_gamma   90.00
#
_symmetry.space_group_name_H-M   'P 1'
#
loop_
_entity.id
_entity.type
_entity.pdbx_description
1 polymer ?
#
loop_
_entity_poly.entity_id
_entity_poly.type
_entity_poly.pdbx_seq_one_letter_code
_entity_poly.pdbx_strand_id
1 'polypeptide(L)' 'MNLAVLVFASAATLTTFALDNGLMRTPPMGWLAWERYRCDIDCEHDPKNCISE' A
#
# COMPACT_ATOMS: atom_id res chain seq x y z
N MET A 1 -12.43 -35.22 8.11
CA MET A 1 -12.91 -33.85 7.85
C MET A 1 -11.85 -32.81 8.21
N ASN A 2 -11.29 -32.79 9.42
CA ASN A 2 -10.24 -31.84 9.82
C ASN A 2 -8.96 -31.90 8.98
N LEU A 3 -8.48 -33.10 8.60
CA LEU A 3 -7.26 -33.23 7.80
C LEU A 3 -7.43 -32.63 6.39
N ALA A 4 -8.56 -32.88 5.74
CA ALA A 4 -8.85 -32.31 4.43
C ALA A 4 -8.94 -30.78 4.50
N VAL A 5 -9.59 -30.23 5.53
CA VAL A 5 -9.68 -28.78 5.76
C VAL A 5 -8.28 -28.17 5.97
N LEU A 6 -7.41 -28.82 6.73
CA LEU A 6 -6.03 -28.37 6.93
C LEU A 6 -5.20 -28.39 5.64
N VAL A 7 -5.39 -29.41 4.80
CA VAL A 7 -4.70 -29.53 3.50
C VAL A 7 -5.19 -28.48 2.50
N PHE A 8 -6.49 -28.21 2.45
CA PHE A 8 -7.02 -27.15 1.59
C PHE A 8 -6.61 -25.75 2.07
N ALA A 9 -6.56 -25.53 3.39
CA ALA A 9 -6.12 -24.27 3.96
C ALA A 9 -4.63 -23.98 3.68
N SER A 10 -3.75 -24.99 3.74
CA SER A 10 -2.34 -24.82 3.41
C SER A 10 -2.10 -24.59 1.92
N ALA A 11 -2.80 -25.31 1.04
CA ALA A 11 -2.72 -25.11 -0.40
C ALA A 11 -3.11 -23.69 -0.84
N ALA A 12 -4.10 -23.09 -0.18
CA ALA A 12 -4.53 -21.71 -0.46
C ALA A 12 -3.47 -20.65 -0.10
N THR A 13 -2.54 -20.95 0.82
CA THR A 13 -1.44 -20.02 1.17
C THR A 13 -0.32 -19.97 0.12
N LEU A 14 -0.29 -20.91 -0.84
CA LEU A 14 0.77 -21.01 -1.85
C LEU A 14 0.52 -20.15 -3.10
N THR A 15 -0.63 -19.49 -3.24
CA THR A 15 -1.04 -18.84 -4.50
C THR A 15 -0.72 -17.35 -4.61
N THR A 16 0.22 -16.82 -3.81
CA THR A 16 0.58 -15.40 -3.89
C THR A 16 1.72 -15.17 -4.89
N PHE A 17 1.46 -14.42 -5.96
CA PHE A 17 2.49 -13.97 -6.90
C PHE A 17 2.89 -12.53 -6.60
N ALA A 18 4.19 -12.24 -6.57
CA ALA A 18 4.70 -10.89 -6.54
C ALA A 18 4.69 -10.28 -7.96
N LEU A 19 4.62 -8.94 -8.05
CA LEU A 19 4.74 -8.22 -9.32
C LEU A 19 6.22 -8.19 -9.75
N ASP A 20 6.58 -8.88 -10.84
CA ASP A 20 7.96 -8.94 -11.35
C ASP A 20 8.22 -7.88 -12.43
N ASN A 21 8.20 -6.61 -12.05
CA ASN A 21 8.51 -5.48 -12.94
C ASN A 21 9.91 -4.88 -12.69
N GLY A 22 10.75 -5.55 -11.89
CA GLY A 22 12.10 -5.09 -11.55
C GLY A 22 12.17 -3.94 -10.53
N LEU A 23 11.04 -3.38 -10.08
CA LEU A 23 10.98 -2.30 -9.10
C LEU A 23 10.84 -2.82 -7.66
N MET A 24 11.00 -1.92 -6.68
CA MET A 24 10.81 -2.19 -5.24
C MET A 24 11.53 -3.46 -4.73
N ARG A 25 12.75 -3.74 -5.26
CA ARG A 25 13.59 -4.87 -4.84
C ARG A 25 14.01 -4.79 -3.36
N THR A 26 14.03 -3.58 -2.81
CA THR A 26 14.06 -3.28 -1.37
C THR A 26 12.83 -2.47 -1.00
N PRO A 27 12.43 -2.42 0.28
CA PRO A 27 11.33 -1.56 0.72
C PRO A 27 11.51 -0.11 0.21
N PRO A 28 10.50 0.49 -0.43
CA PRO A 28 10.62 1.86 -0.92
C PRO A 28 10.73 2.82 0.27
N MET A 29 11.68 3.74 0.20
CA MET A 29 11.84 4.81 1.19
C MET A 29 11.56 6.16 0.50
N GLY A 30 10.74 6.99 1.12
CA GLY A 30 10.33 8.26 0.54
C GLY A 30 9.38 9.02 1.46
N TRP A 31 8.69 10.00 0.87
CA TRP A 31 7.73 10.85 1.57
C TRP A 31 6.36 10.79 0.87
N LEU A 32 5.29 10.83 1.65
CA LEU A 32 3.91 10.73 1.15
C LEU A 32 3.03 11.75 1.88
N ALA A 33 2.33 12.59 1.12
CA ALA A 33 1.61 13.76 1.66
C ALA A 33 0.43 13.43 2.58
N TRP A 34 -0.25 12.31 2.34
CA TRP A 34 -1.54 11.98 2.95
C TRP A 34 -1.55 12.05 4.48
N GLU A 35 -0.53 11.51 5.15
CA GLU A 35 -0.58 11.39 6.61
C GLU A 35 -0.50 12.76 7.30
N ARG A 36 0.25 13.70 6.71
CA ARG A 36 0.44 15.07 7.21
C ARG A 36 -0.57 16.08 6.67
N TYR A 37 -0.91 16.02 5.40
CA TYR A 37 -1.68 17.06 4.68
C TYR A 37 -3.08 16.60 4.27
N ARG A 38 -3.37 15.29 4.30
CA ARG A 38 -4.69 14.74 3.97
C ARG A 38 -5.15 15.16 2.57
N CYS A 39 -6.36 15.72 2.48
CA CYS A 39 -7.00 16.22 1.26
C CYS A 39 -7.24 17.74 1.40
N ASP A 40 -6.27 18.46 1.96
CA ASP A 40 -6.37 19.93 2.04
C ASP A 40 -6.28 20.53 0.63
N ILE A 41 -7.37 21.15 0.20
CA ILE A 41 -7.50 21.81 -1.11
C ILE A 41 -7.77 23.31 -0.96
N ASP A 42 -7.82 23.84 0.27
CA ASP A 42 -8.13 25.23 0.53
C ASP A 42 -6.87 26.08 0.44
N CYS A 43 -6.34 26.22 -0.77
CA CYS A 43 -5.13 27.00 -1.01
C CYS A 43 -5.34 28.51 -0.83
N GLU A 44 -6.59 29.00 -0.79
CA GLU A 44 -6.88 30.41 -0.53
C GLU A 44 -6.62 30.75 0.94
N HIS A 45 -7.08 29.89 1.87
CA HIS A 45 -6.98 30.15 3.31
C HIS A 45 -5.83 29.38 3.99
N ASP A 46 -5.31 28.30 3.40
CA ASP A 46 -4.12 27.56 3.86
C ASP A 46 -3.10 27.28 2.74
N PRO A 47 -2.49 28.34 2.15
CA PRO A 47 -1.58 28.22 0.99
C PRO A 47 -0.27 27.47 1.29
N LYS A 48 0.02 27.13 2.55
CA LYS A 48 1.26 26.44 2.95
C LYS A 48 1.05 24.97 3.26
N ASN A 49 -0.18 24.51 3.44
CA ASN A 49 -0.50 23.12 3.72
C ASN A 49 -1.42 22.47 2.67
N CYS A 50 -2.06 23.25 1.79
CA CYS A 50 -2.85 22.68 0.72
C CYS A 50 -2.01 21.81 -0.24
N ILE A 51 -2.65 20.85 -0.89
CA ILE A 51 -2.03 20.00 -1.91
C ILE A 51 -1.91 20.82 -3.21
N SER A 52 -0.70 21.25 -3.54
CA SER A 52 -0.37 22.01 -4.75
C SER A 52 0.92 21.49 -5.42
N GLU A 53 1.24 22.02 -6.61
CA GLU A 53 2.46 21.73 -7.38
C GLU A 53 3.75 22.31 -6.79
#